data_AF-A0A6A4HW07-F1
#
_entry.id   AF-A0A6A4HW07-F1
#
_cell.length_a   1.000
_cell.length_b   1.000
_cell.length_c   1.000
_cell.angle_alpha   90.00
_cell.angle_beta   90.00
_cell.angle_gamma   90.00
#
_symmetry.space_group_name_H-M   'P 1'
#
loop_
_entity.id
_entity.type
_entity.pdbx_description
1 polymer ?
#
loop_
_entity_poly.entity_id
_entity_poly.type
_entity_poly.pdbx_seq_one_letter_code
_entity_poly.pdbx_strand_id
1 'polypeptide(L)'
;MFFHKELLLLQALKFEVEERQNLLLHCVLPQSYSHTSGINSATQLNKFGLWQEYPRRPSHDPDGEIGLEDLSNLPRQPETEEVDSPLQPVNDSPLNPTQMLLTGWQNNGNATKSNGEMDSLARIIQHPDF
;
A
#
# COMPACT_ATOMS: atom_id res chain seq x y z
N MET A 1 13.88 45.55 -28.90
CA MET A 1 14.13 44.77 -27.66
C MET A 1 13.05 43.72 -27.35
N PHE A 2 12.26 43.25 -28.34
CA PHE A 2 11.18 42.28 -28.07
C PHE A 2 11.55 40.80 -28.30
N PHE A 3 12.65 40.52 -29.00
CA PHE A 3 13.02 39.15 -29.41
C PHE A 3 13.64 38.28 -28.31
N HIS A 4 14.06 38.87 -27.18
CA HIS A 4 14.78 38.11 -26.16
C HIS A 4 13.85 37.28 -25.26
N LYS A 5 12.61 37.73 -25.06
CA LYS A 5 11.62 37.03 -24.22
C LYS A 5 11.00 35.82 -24.93
N GLU A 6 10.76 35.94 -26.24
CA GLU A 6 10.26 34.86 -27.10
C GLU A 6 11.27 33.69 -27.18
N LEU A 7 12.56 33.99 -27.24
CA LEU A 7 13.62 32.97 -27.31
C LEU A 7 13.68 32.13 -26.01
N LEU A 8 13.50 32.76 -24.86
CA LEU A 8 13.48 32.08 -23.56
C LEU A 8 12.26 31.17 -23.40
N LEU A 9 11.09 31.59 -23.91
CA LEU A 9 9.88 30.77 -23.88
C LEU A 9 10.01 29.52 -24.76
N LEU A 10 10.58 29.66 -25.96
CA LEU A 10 10.84 28.50 -26.83
C LEU A 10 11.88 27.54 -26.24
N GLN A 11 12.86 28.07 -25.49
CA GLN A 11 13.87 27.25 -24.83
C GLN A 11 13.30 26.51 -23.60
N ALA A 12 12.39 27.13 -22.85
CA ALA A 12 11.68 26.48 -21.75
C ALA A 12 10.72 25.37 -22.23
N LEU A 13 9.95 25.63 -23.30
CA LEU A 13 9.06 24.62 -23.88
C LEU A 13 9.82 23.42 -24.45
N LYS A 14 11.02 23.64 -24.99
CA LYS A 14 11.87 22.54 -25.49
C LYS A 14 12.38 21.65 -24.34
N PHE A 15 12.72 22.24 -23.20
CA PHE A 15 13.17 21.49 -22.01
C PHE A 15 12.03 20.62 -21.44
N GLU A 16 10.81 21.14 -21.36
CA GLU A 16 9.68 20.42 -20.77
C GLU A 16 9.15 19.26 -21.65
N VAL A 17 9.30 19.38 -22.98
CA VAL A 17 8.97 18.28 -23.91
C VAL A 17 9.99 17.14 -23.80
N GLU A 18 11.27 17.46 -23.62
CA GLU A 18 12.35 16.46 -23.51
C GLU A 18 12.33 15.73 -22.16
N GLU A 19 11.97 16.43 -21.07
CA GLU A 19 11.81 15.84 -19.74
C GLU A 19 10.63 14.84 -19.69
N ARG A 20 9.53 15.13 -20.38
CA ARG A 20 8.39 14.20 -20.49
C ARG A 20 8.71 12.94 -21.30
N GLN A 21 9.62 13.02 -22.28
CA GLN A 21 10.05 11.83 -23.03
C GLN A 21 11.03 10.95 -22.22
N ASN A 22 11.85 11.55 -21.36
CA ASN A 22 12.76 10.81 -20.49
C ASN A 22 12.03 10.05 -19.36
N LEU A 23 10.94 10.60 -18.84
CA LEU A 23 10.11 9.91 -17.83
C LEU A 23 9.35 8.69 -18.40
N LEU A 24 9.14 8.62 -19.71
CA LEU A 24 8.49 7.48 -20.38
C LEU A 24 9.46 6.31 -20.63
N LEU A 25 10.77 6.56 -20.70
CA LEU A 25 11.79 5.53 -20.92
C LEU A 25 12.31 4.89 -19.61
N HIS A 26 12.08 5.54 -18.45
CA HIS A 26 12.48 5.02 -17.14
C HIS A 26 11.39 4.21 -16.40
N CYS A 27 10.24 3.98 -17.01
CA CYS A 27 9.33 2.90 -16.61
C CYS A 27 9.90 1.53 -17.03
N VAL A 28 11.15 1.26 -16.67
CA VAL A 28 11.69 -0.09 -16.63
C VAL A 28 10.98 -0.77 -15.47
N LEU A 29 9.97 -1.58 -15.83
CA LEU A 29 9.33 -2.55 -14.96
C LEU A 29 10.39 -3.18 -14.05
N PRO A 30 10.19 -3.24 -12.72
CA PRO A 30 11.04 -4.08 -11.89
C PRO A 30 10.95 -5.50 -12.45
N GLN A 31 12.07 -5.99 -12.97
CA GLN A 31 12.24 -7.40 -13.28
C GLN A 31 12.00 -8.17 -11.99
N SER A 32 10.79 -8.71 -11.88
CA SER A 32 10.39 -9.64 -10.84
C SER A 32 11.34 -10.83 -10.90
N TYR A 33 12.20 -10.94 -9.89
CA TYR A 33 13.01 -12.12 -9.62
C TYR A 33 12.06 -13.29 -9.35
N SER A 34 11.82 -14.11 -10.37
CA SER A 34 11.11 -15.38 -10.23
C SER A 34 12.09 -16.45 -9.75
N HIS A 35 12.34 -16.46 -8.44
CA HIS A 35 12.96 -17.62 -7.79
C HIS A 35 11.86 -18.65 -7.50
N THR A 36 11.73 -19.58 -8.45
CA THR A 36 11.16 -20.93 -8.38
C THR A 36 10.30 -21.29 -7.16
N SER A 37 8.99 -21.47 -7.38
CA SER A 37 8.20 -22.65 -6.99
C SER A 37 6.76 -22.50 -7.46
N GLY A 38 6.47 -23.02 -8.67
CA GLY A 38 5.15 -23.50 -9.12
C GLY A 38 3.86 -22.90 -8.56
N ILE A 39 3.70 -21.58 -8.57
CA ILE A 39 2.40 -20.94 -8.36
C ILE A 39 2.24 -19.98 -9.54
N ASN A 40 1.31 -20.27 -10.45
CA ASN A 40 0.98 -19.39 -11.56
C ASN A 40 0.27 -18.15 -10.99
N SER A 41 1.02 -17.18 -10.47
CA SER A 41 0.45 -15.95 -9.97
C SER A 41 0.00 -15.08 -11.14
N ALA A 42 -1.24 -14.61 -11.07
CA ALA A 42 -1.81 -13.70 -12.05
C ALA A 42 -1.80 -12.30 -11.45
N THR A 43 -1.21 -11.35 -12.17
CA THR A 43 -1.28 -9.93 -11.82
C THR A 43 -2.43 -9.29 -12.57
N GLN A 44 -3.31 -8.59 -11.85
CA GLN A 44 -4.43 -7.87 -12.44
C GLN A 44 -4.51 -6.46 -11.87
N LEU A 45 -4.89 -5.50 -12.71
CA LEU A 45 -5.20 -4.15 -12.30
C LEU A 45 -6.62 -4.11 -11.73
N ASN A 46 -6.74 -3.61 -10.52
CA ASN A 46 -7.99 -3.49 -9.81
C ASN A 46 -8.75 -2.22 -10.27
N LYS A 47 -10.02 -2.03 -9.87
CA LYS A 47 -10.83 -0.87 -10.32
C LYS A 47 -10.28 0.49 -9.85
N PHE A 48 -9.39 0.47 -8.85
CA PHE A 48 -8.69 1.63 -8.30
C PHE A 48 -7.33 1.88 -8.97
N GLY A 49 -6.96 1.11 -9.99
CA GLY A 49 -5.67 1.23 -10.66
C GLY A 49 -4.49 0.68 -9.86
N LEU A 50 -4.74 -0.14 -8.84
CA LEU A 50 -3.70 -0.82 -8.06
C LEU A 50 -3.42 -2.20 -8.64
N TRP A 51 -2.14 -2.57 -8.67
CA TRP A 51 -1.71 -3.91 -9.06
C TRP A 51 -1.82 -4.86 -7.89
N GLN A 52 -2.57 -5.96 -8.08
CA GLN A 52 -2.67 -7.04 -7.09
C GLN A 52 -2.16 -8.34 -7.71
N GLU A 53 -1.38 -9.07 -6.91
CA GLU A 53 -0.87 -10.39 -7.26
C GLU A 53 -1.73 -11.46 -6.58
N TYR A 54 -2.30 -12.36 -7.38
CA TYR A 54 -3.12 -13.45 -6.90
C TYR A 54 -2.41 -14.79 -7.08
N PRO A 55 -2.25 -15.61 -6.03
CA PRO A 55 -1.68 -16.97 -6.14
C PRO A 55 -2.50 -17.87 -7.08
N ARG A 56 -3.81 -17.63 -7.18
CA ARG A 56 -4.72 -18.27 -8.14
C ARG A 56 -5.69 -17.23 -8.66
N ARG A 57 -6.02 -17.27 -9.95
CA ARG A 57 -7.02 -16.38 -10.54
C ARG A 57 -8.34 -16.51 -9.75
N PRO A 58 -8.83 -15.42 -9.14
CA PRO A 58 -10.11 -15.45 -8.46
C PRO A 58 -11.22 -15.90 -9.41
N SER A 59 -12.11 -16.79 -8.96
CA SER A 59 -13.33 -17.15 -9.70
C SER A 59 -14.35 -16.02 -9.70
N HIS A 60 -14.22 -15.08 -8.76
CA HIS A 60 -15.06 -13.91 -8.61
C HIS A 60 -14.18 -12.66 -8.57
N ASP A 61 -14.67 -11.55 -9.12
CA ASP A 61 -13.98 -10.27 -9.07
C ASP A 61 -13.98 -9.76 -7.62
N PRO A 62 -12.83 -9.67 -6.92
CA PRO A 62 -12.79 -9.20 -5.54
C PRO A 62 -13.17 -7.73 -5.42
N ASP A 63 -13.12 -6.98 -6.52
CA ASP A 63 -13.56 -5.59 -6.59
C ASP A 63 -15.01 -5.46 -7.08
N GLY A 64 -15.67 -6.57 -7.40
CA GLY A 64 -17.06 -6.59 -7.86
C GLY A 64 -18.02 -6.12 -6.77
N GLU A 65 -19.13 -5.50 -7.18
CA GLU A 65 -20.25 -5.28 -6.27
C GLU A 65 -20.92 -6.63 -6.00
N ILE A 66 -20.92 -7.06 -4.73
CA ILE A 66 -21.60 -8.29 -4.29
C ILE A 66 -23.05 -7.92 -3.97
N GLY A 67 -24.01 -8.58 -4.62
CA GLY A 67 -25.44 -8.38 -4.35
C GLY A 67 -25.83 -8.82 -2.92
N LEU A 68 -26.87 -8.22 -2.36
CA LEU A 68 -27.38 -8.60 -1.03
C LEU A 68 -27.87 -10.05 -1.00
N GLU A 69 -28.34 -10.54 -2.14
CA GLU A 69 -28.80 -11.90 -2.38
C GLU A 69 -27.64 -12.90 -2.29
N ASP A 70 -26.44 -12.52 -2.73
CA ASP A 70 -25.24 -13.36 -2.61
C ASP A 70 -24.71 -13.38 -1.16
N LEU A 71 -24.87 -12.27 -0.41
CA LEU A 71 -24.52 -12.20 1.01
C LEU A 71 -25.45 -13.05 1.89
N SER A 72 -26.72 -13.17 1.52
CA SER A 72 -27.73 -13.90 2.31
C SER A 72 -27.80 -15.40 2.01
N ASN A 73 -27.29 -15.82 0.85
CA ASN A 73 -27.28 -17.23 0.42
C ASN A 73 -25.92 -17.91 0.57
N LEU A 74 -25.03 -17.39 1.42
CA LEU A 74 -23.77 -18.07 1.73
C LEU A 74 -24.10 -19.52 2.14
N PRO A 75 -23.65 -20.54 1.37
CA PRO A 75 -23.86 -21.92 1.76
C PRO A 75 -23.27 -22.03 3.16
N ARG A 76 -24.09 -22.48 4.13
CA ARG A 76 -23.60 -22.82 5.47
C ARG A 76 -22.47 -23.80 5.23
N GLN A 77 -21.25 -23.31 5.30
CA GLN A 77 -20.05 -24.10 5.05
C GLN A 77 -20.19 -25.29 5.99
N PRO A 78 -20.08 -26.55 5.52
CA PRO A 78 -19.96 -27.65 6.46
C PRO A 78 -18.84 -27.23 7.39
N GLU A 79 -19.12 -27.24 8.71
CA GLU A 79 -18.15 -26.97 9.75
C GLU A 79 -16.94 -27.84 9.41
N THR A 80 -15.99 -27.23 8.71
CA THR A 80 -14.72 -27.87 8.42
C THR A 80 -14.12 -27.80 9.79
N GLU A 81 -14.13 -28.93 10.49
CA GLU A 81 -13.40 -29.10 11.75
C GLU A 81 -12.13 -28.29 11.57
N GLU A 82 -12.05 -27.21 12.34
CA GLU A 82 -10.89 -26.35 12.32
C GLU A 82 -9.74 -27.32 12.57
N VAL A 83 -8.98 -27.64 11.52
CA VAL A 83 -7.62 -28.07 11.70
C VAL A 83 -7.04 -26.86 12.37
N ASP A 84 -6.99 -26.99 13.69
CA ASP A 84 -6.38 -26.13 14.69
C ASP A 84 -4.95 -25.89 14.20
N SER A 85 -4.85 -25.03 13.19
CA SER A 85 -3.62 -24.39 12.79
C SER A 85 -3.33 -23.62 14.06
N PRO A 86 -2.32 -24.02 14.85
CA PRO A 86 -2.04 -23.34 16.08
C PRO A 86 -1.93 -21.88 15.66
N LEU A 87 -2.83 -21.04 16.16
CA LEU A 87 -2.66 -19.60 16.07
C LEU A 87 -1.22 -19.42 16.48
N GLN A 88 -0.34 -19.10 15.52
CA GLN A 88 1.04 -18.85 15.89
C GLN A 88 0.91 -17.80 16.97
N PRO A 89 1.40 -18.06 18.20
CA PRO A 89 1.25 -17.10 19.27
C PRO A 89 1.79 -15.81 18.68
N VAL A 90 0.91 -14.81 18.56
CA VAL A 90 1.32 -13.45 18.22
C VAL A 90 2.50 -13.23 19.12
N ASN A 91 3.68 -13.09 18.51
CA ASN A 91 4.94 -13.21 19.20
C ASN A 91 4.87 -12.24 20.38
N ASP A 92 4.63 -12.76 21.59
CA ASP A 92 4.51 -12.00 22.86
C ASP A 92 5.91 -11.53 23.27
N SER A 93 6.74 -11.18 22.28
CA SER A 93 7.93 -10.41 22.49
C SER A 93 7.48 -9.15 23.21
N PRO A 94 7.99 -8.91 24.43
CA PRO A 94 7.60 -7.74 25.19
C PRO A 94 7.84 -6.53 24.30
N LEU A 95 6.76 -5.81 23.95
CA LEU A 95 6.85 -4.64 23.11
C LEU A 95 7.86 -3.69 23.76
N ASN A 96 8.82 -3.21 22.96
CA ASN A 96 9.73 -2.18 23.43
C ASN A 96 8.88 -1.00 23.95
N PRO A 97 9.24 -0.36 25.08
CA PRO A 97 8.51 0.78 25.63
C PRO A 97 8.11 1.81 24.56
N THR A 98 8.99 2.07 23.59
CA THR A 98 8.73 3.01 22.51
C THR A 98 7.66 2.53 21.54
N GLN A 99 7.61 1.23 21.24
CA GLN A 99 6.55 0.64 20.41
C GLN A 99 5.18 0.79 21.08
N MET A 100 5.09 0.51 22.39
CA MET A 100 3.85 0.72 23.15
C MET A 100 3.37 2.18 23.07
N LEU A 101 4.29 3.13 23.23
CA LEU A 101 3.95 4.55 23.17
C LEU A 101 3.52 4.99 21.76
N LEU A 102 4.19 4.52 20.71
CA LEU A 102 3.81 4.79 19.32
C LEU A 102 2.42 4.23 18.98
N THR A 103 2.15 2.99 19.38
CA THR A 103 0.83 2.37 19.19
C THR A 103 -0.26 3.14 19.92
N GLY A 104 0.00 3.59 21.16
CA GLY A 104 -0.92 4.43 21.92
C GLY A 104 -1.19 5.77 21.24
N TRP A 105 -0.15 6.43 20.73
CA TRP A 105 -0.29 7.70 19.98
C TRP A 105 -1.05 7.53 18.66
N GLN A 106 -0.85 6.41 17.96
CA GLN A 106 -1.56 6.12 16.72
C GLN A 106 -3.06 5.92 16.96
N ASN A 107 -3.43 5.26 18.07
CA ASN A 107 -4.78 4.79 18.33
C ASN A 107 -5.63 5.71 19.22
N ASN A 108 -5.25 6.98 19.43
CA ASN A 108 -5.97 7.86 20.37
C ASN A 108 -7.38 8.30 19.89
N GLY A 109 -7.80 7.92 18.68
CA GLY A 109 -9.13 8.19 18.14
C GLY A 109 -9.35 9.59 17.55
N ASN A 110 -8.32 10.45 17.53
CA ASN A 110 -8.39 11.77 16.93
C ASN A 110 -8.02 11.73 15.43
N ALA A 111 -8.97 12.10 14.56
CA ALA A 111 -8.77 12.15 13.11
C ALA A 111 -7.97 13.38 12.63
N THR A 112 -7.80 14.37 13.48
CA THR A 112 -7.06 15.62 13.20
C THR A 112 -5.94 15.78 14.21
N LYS A 113 -4.75 15.30 13.84
CA LYS A 113 -3.61 15.37 14.75
C LYS A 113 -3.22 16.82 15.02
N SER A 114 -3.17 17.18 16.30
CA SER A 114 -2.90 18.54 16.75
C SER A 114 -1.40 18.79 16.96
N ASN A 115 -1.00 20.06 17.09
CA ASN A 115 0.39 20.41 17.42
C ASN A 115 0.88 19.73 18.71
N GLY A 116 0.02 19.58 19.72
CA GLY A 116 0.38 18.87 20.96
C GLY A 116 0.60 17.36 20.76
N GLU A 117 -0.07 16.76 19.78
CA GLU A 117 0.18 15.37 19.42
C GLU A 117 1.49 15.21 18.64
N MET A 118 1.90 16.20 17.83
CA MET A 118 3.23 16.22 17.21
C MET A 118 4.34 16.29 18.26
N ASP A 119 4.16 17.11 19.31
CA ASP A 119 5.09 17.15 20.44
C ASP A 119 5.16 15.81 21.19
N SER A 120 4.01 15.13 21.32
CA SER A 120 3.96 13.77 21.89
C SER A 120 4.77 12.78 21.04
N LEU A 121 4.65 12.82 19.71
CA LEU A 121 5.43 11.97 18.82
C LEU A 121 6.93 12.25 18.94
N ALA A 122 7.32 13.53 18.99
CA ALA A 122 8.72 13.93 19.16
C ALA A 122 9.33 13.35 20.45
N ARG A 123 8.58 13.31 21.55
CA ARG A 123 9.02 12.69 22.81
C ARG A 123 9.22 11.19 22.70
N ILE A 124 8.36 10.50 21.96
CA ILE A 124 8.45 9.04 21.78
C ILE A 124 9.71 8.69 20.98
N ILE A 125 10.02 9.45 19.92
CA ILE A 125 11.21 9.23 19.08
C ILE A 125 12.52 9.52 19.85
N GLN A 126 12.49 10.37 20.87
CA GLN A 126 13.66 10.68 21.70
C GLN A 126 13.93 9.63 22.80
N HIS A 127 13.13 8.58 22.91
CA HIS A 127 13.30 7.55 23.93
C HIS A 127 14.63 6.79 23.73
N PRO A 128 15.42 6.51 24.80
CA PRO A 128 16.75 5.89 24.67
C PRO A 128 16.73 4.46 24.11
N ASP A 129 15.58 3.79 24.22
CA ASP A 129 15.38 2.44 23.70
C ASP A 129 14.86 2.40 22.25
N PHE A 130 14.74 3.56 21.59
CA PHE A 130 14.30 3.67 20.19
C PHE A 130 15.44 3.41 19.20
#